data_AF-A0A369SBK7-F1
#
_entry.id   AF-A0A369SBK7-F1
#
_cell.length_a   1.000
_cell.length_b   1.000
_cell.length_c   1.000
_cell.angle_alpha   90.00
_cell.angle_beta   90.00
_cell.angle_gamma   90.00
#
_symmetry.space_group_name_H-M   'P 1'
#
loop_
_entity.id
_entity.type
_entity.pdbx_description
1 polymer ?
#
loop_
_entity_poly.entity_id
_entity_poly.type
_entity_poly.pdbx_seq_one_letter_code
_entity_poly.pdbx_strand_id
1 'polypeptide(L)'
;MNLVQLPNDVIYKILDYLPGFHLGRFSSTCITFYQLIHDDLLWKEKVWSELTRKPTFVKGENYYTYYKRIYIGPKRTLDALSQYLPNRRFFTCNRDHQMQIHDLPRLSMSYSDYVFDETLCYDEIARWLNKRKEFLRIAAESGLEIWGQRIIQQILARCGELNFSNNKLSSPFYIAILNRQLHFVHMLLQYPWPDKLNPWIENQENSCNYTLTNGLIKCGYHGLQLLRDYFMLINLPAVQKAALIGDRVRLEHCIQGNTNRLNNPFPFTALFMAILGKNVDCIRLLIRYNCKPAIRKIKGIQWPVNELILTMITNNLTCFQIILEESCGTVSMACIRQSIAFALQHGHTEFIDYLLNRQYQGIIQEEIYLLSRRIISHKNVKIAHLLRFAGSLSKALILQLVPLLPYCCQSQSSYTDFSNYNDAVSMITILQDDNLTVEQVAQQTPFYQLMQFCKAIINYSDRLDGYSYSILLNVVVKTRSFITLSNSKLQQKYDHVCAEYIRLIISWGADGMIYRRNRLGQTMHELIMQSQKECWINTLPSDNLLDNLLDII
;
A
#
# COMPACT_ATOMS: atom_id res chain seq x y z
N MET A 1 -2.93 -23.71 -46.42
CA MET A 1 -1.96 -24.12 -45.39
C MET A 1 -2.58 -23.77 -44.04
N ASN A 2 -2.79 -24.75 -43.16
CA ASN A 2 -3.51 -24.52 -41.91
C ASN A 2 -2.51 -23.97 -40.88
N LEU A 3 -2.75 -22.78 -40.32
CA LEU A 3 -1.84 -22.12 -39.35
C LEU A 3 -1.48 -23.02 -38.16
N VAL A 4 -2.37 -23.95 -37.82
CA VAL A 4 -2.22 -24.96 -36.76
C VAL A 4 -1.17 -26.03 -37.08
N GLN A 5 -0.78 -26.20 -38.35
CA GLN A 5 0.24 -27.17 -38.77
C GLN A 5 1.67 -26.62 -38.66
N LEU A 6 1.83 -25.34 -38.33
CA LEU A 6 3.15 -24.74 -38.14
C LEU A 6 3.72 -25.14 -36.77
N PRO A 7 5.06 -25.26 -36.65
CA PRO A 7 5.72 -25.38 -35.36
C PRO A 7 5.35 -24.23 -34.42
N ASN A 8 5.15 -24.54 -33.13
CA ASN A 8 4.70 -23.55 -32.14
C ASN A 8 5.61 -22.32 -32.09
N ASP A 9 6.93 -22.47 -32.21
CA ASP A 9 7.90 -21.37 -32.24
C ASP A 9 7.70 -20.42 -33.42
N VAL A 10 7.32 -20.93 -34.59
CA VAL A 10 6.96 -20.12 -35.76
C VAL A 10 5.65 -19.40 -35.51
N ILE A 11 4.65 -20.07 -34.93
CA ILE A 11 3.37 -19.46 -34.58
C ILE A 11 3.59 -18.33 -33.55
N TYR A 12 4.38 -18.55 -32.50
CA TYR A 12 4.71 -17.51 -31.52
C TYR A 12 5.38 -16.31 -32.16
N LYS A 13 6.34 -16.51 -33.09
CA LYS A 13 6.94 -15.40 -33.84
C LYS A 13 5.92 -14.64 -34.67
N ILE A 14 4.99 -15.31 -35.33
CA ILE A 14 3.91 -14.65 -36.09
C ILE A 14 3.00 -13.86 -35.15
N LEU A 15 2.58 -14.46 -34.04
CA LEU A 15 1.73 -13.81 -33.05
C LEU A 15 2.44 -12.65 -32.34
N ASP A 16 3.77 -12.69 -32.25
CA ASP A 16 4.55 -11.60 -31.65
C ASP A 16 4.51 -10.32 -32.50
N TYR A 17 4.22 -10.38 -33.79
CA TYR A 17 3.99 -9.17 -34.59
C TYR A 17 2.61 -8.54 -34.35
N LEU A 18 1.68 -9.26 -33.74
CA LEU A 18 0.34 -8.75 -33.49
C LEU A 18 0.27 -8.02 -32.13
N PRO A 19 -0.36 -6.83 -32.09
CA PRO A 19 -0.73 -6.22 -30.81
C PRO A 19 -1.64 -7.12 -29.98
N GLY A 20 -1.54 -7.05 -28.66
CA GLY A 20 -2.27 -7.92 -27.75
C GLY A 20 -3.80 -7.84 -27.93
N PHE A 21 -4.35 -6.70 -28.33
CA PHE A 21 -5.79 -6.59 -28.58
C PHE A 21 -6.24 -7.38 -29.83
N HIS A 22 -5.39 -7.49 -30.85
CA HIS A 22 -5.65 -8.34 -32.00
C HIS A 22 -5.57 -9.81 -31.59
N LEU A 23 -4.60 -10.20 -30.76
CA LEU A 23 -4.51 -11.56 -30.20
C LEU A 23 -5.78 -11.93 -29.42
N GLY A 24 -6.28 -11.03 -28.58
CA GLY A 24 -7.55 -11.22 -27.87
C GLY A 24 -8.71 -11.50 -28.83
N ARG A 25 -8.84 -10.75 -29.93
CA ARG A 25 -9.85 -10.99 -30.97
C ARG A 25 -9.63 -12.33 -31.69
N PHE A 26 -8.40 -12.66 -32.06
CA PHE A 26 -8.06 -13.93 -32.70
C PHE A 26 -8.44 -15.13 -31.82
N SER A 27 -8.25 -15.03 -30.50
CA SER A 27 -8.63 -16.10 -29.56
C SER A 27 -10.13 -16.44 -29.57
N SER A 28 -10.98 -15.50 -29.99
CA SER A 28 -12.43 -15.71 -30.10
C SER A 28 -12.88 -16.39 -31.39
N THR A 29 -11.97 -16.59 -32.35
CA THR A 29 -12.31 -17.12 -33.68
C THR A 29 -12.38 -18.65 -33.73
N CYS A 30 -11.51 -19.37 -32.99
CA CYS A 30 -11.58 -20.83 -32.86
C CYS A 30 -10.88 -21.35 -31.60
N ILE A 31 -11.22 -22.57 -31.16
CA ILE A 31 -10.69 -23.18 -29.93
C ILE A 31 -9.18 -23.43 -29.96
N THR A 32 -8.61 -23.70 -31.15
CA THR A 32 -7.18 -23.95 -31.29
C THR A 32 -6.37 -22.66 -31.09
N PHE A 33 -6.82 -21.55 -31.68
CA PHE A 33 -6.22 -20.24 -31.40
C PHE A 33 -6.47 -19.81 -29.97
N TYR A 34 -7.63 -20.12 -29.38
CA TYR A 34 -7.87 -19.89 -27.97
C TYR A 34 -6.80 -20.57 -27.10
N GLN A 35 -6.57 -21.88 -27.29
CA GLN A 35 -5.58 -22.64 -26.52
C GLN A 35 -4.16 -22.09 -26.69
N LEU A 36 -3.78 -21.77 -27.93
CA LEU A 36 -2.43 -21.30 -28.24
C LEU A 36 -2.19 -19.85 -27.74
N ILE A 37 -3.21 -19.00 -27.80
CA ILE A 37 -3.12 -17.61 -27.35
C ILE A 37 -3.20 -17.52 -25.82
N HIS A 38 -3.82 -18.46 -25.11
CA HIS A 38 -3.89 -18.43 -23.65
C HIS A 38 -2.59 -18.88 -22.94
N ASP A 39 -1.49 -19.05 -23.69
CA ASP A 39 -0.16 -19.19 -23.10
C ASP A 39 0.28 -17.90 -22.40
N ASP A 40 0.62 -18.02 -21.11
CA ASP A 40 1.03 -16.90 -20.26
C ASP A 40 2.35 -16.27 -20.72
N LEU A 41 3.25 -17.03 -21.35
CA LEU A 41 4.52 -16.50 -21.87
C LEU A 41 4.30 -15.51 -23.02
N LEU A 42 3.38 -15.80 -23.94
CA LEU A 42 3.03 -14.88 -25.02
C LEU A 42 2.46 -13.57 -24.47
N TRP A 43 1.55 -13.65 -23.51
CA TRP A 43 0.97 -12.46 -22.89
C TRP A 43 1.96 -11.67 -22.05
N LYS A 44 2.93 -12.34 -21.43
CA LYS A 44 4.04 -11.68 -20.74
C LYS A 44 4.83 -10.78 -21.67
N GLU A 45 5.24 -11.30 -22.83
CA GLU A 45 5.93 -10.49 -23.84
C GLU A 45 5.06 -9.34 -24.35
N LYS A 46 3.75 -9.54 -24.49
CA LYS A 46 2.82 -8.46 -24.88
C LYS A 46 2.69 -7.36 -23.83
N VAL A 47 2.54 -7.74 -22.56
CA VAL A 47 2.51 -6.77 -21.46
C VAL A 47 3.84 -6.01 -21.38
N TRP A 48 4.97 -6.71 -21.52
CA TRP A 48 6.32 -6.14 -21.47
C TRP A 48 6.73 -5.34 -22.70
N SER A 49 6.05 -5.49 -23.83
CA SER A 49 6.34 -4.70 -25.03
C SER A 49 5.38 -3.52 -25.18
N GLU A 50 4.14 -3.62 -24.70
CA GLU A 50 3.11 -2.60 -24.90
C GLU A 50 2.78 -1.76 -23.66
N LEU A 51 2.76 -2.36 -22.48
CA LEU A 51 2.15 -1.77 -21.29
C LEU A 51 3.19 -1.41 -20.22
N THR A 52 3.82 -2.41 -19.62
CA THR A 52 4.73 -2.28 -18.48
C THR A 52 5.63 -3.50 -18.31
N ARG A 53 6.86 -3.30 -17.85
CA ARG A 53 7.78 -4.37 -17.41
C ARG A 53 7.55 -4.78 -15.95
N LYS A 54 6.79 -3.99 -15.19
CA LYS A 54 6.48 -4.24 -13.78
C LYS A 54 4.97 -4.26 -13.56
N PRO A 55 4.25 -5.22 -14.17
CA PRO A 55 2.81 -5.34 -13.98
C PRO A 55 2.48 -5.56 -12.49
N THR A 56 1.59 -4.74 -11.96
CA THR A 56 1.00 -4.96 -10.63
C THR A 56 -0.16 -5.93 -10.79
N PHE A 57 0.16 -7.22 -10.62
CA PHE A 57 -0.84 -8.27 -10.58
C PHE A 57 -1.69 -8.17 -9.34
N VAL A 58 -2.96 -8.47 -9.54
CA VAL A 58 -3.82 -8.87 -8.45
C VAL A 58 -3.58 -10.36 -8.15
N LYS A 59 -3.78 -10.83 -6.92
CA LYS A 59 -3.56 -12.26 -6.59
C LYS A 59 -4.31 -13.13 -7.60
N GLY A 60 -3.68 -14.21 -8.10
CA GLY A 60 -4.22 -15.15 -9.10
C GLY A 60 -4.53 -14.58 -10.49
N GLU A 61 -4.18 -13.32 -10.73
CA GLU A 61 -4.13 -12.76 -12.09
C GLU A 61 -2.90 -13.32 -12.82
N ASN A 62 -3.08 -13.66 -14.09
CA ASN A 62 -2.02 -14.02 -15.04
C ASN A 62 -1.82 -12.88 -16.06
N TYR A 63 -0.85 -12.97 -16.97
CA TYR A 63 -0.55 -11.86 -17.90
C TYR A 63 -1.71 -11.56 -18.85
N TYR A 64 -2.44 -12.58 -19.28
CA TYR A 64 -3.64 -12.38 -20.11
C TYR A 64 -4.73 -11.59 -19.40
N THR A 65 -5.08 -12.00 -18.18
CA THR A 65 -6.14 -11.36 -17.39
C THR A 65 -5.74 -9.96 -16.95
N TYR A 66 -4.45 -9.74 -16.63
CA TYR A 66 -3.86 -8.42 -16.44
C TYR A 66 -4.03 -7.54 -17.68
N TYR A 67 -3.60 -8.02 -18.85
CA TYR A 67 -3.71 -7.26 -20.09
C TYR A 67 -5.17 -6.91 -20.38
N LYS A 68 -6.08 -7.87 -20.25
CA LYS A 68 -7.52 -7.67 -20.44
C LYS A 68 -8.07 -6.59 -19.51
N ARG A 69 -7.72 -6.61 -18.22
CA ARG A 69 -8.13 -5.59 -17.23
C ARG A 69 -7.67 -4.19 -17.64
N ILE A 70 -6.42 -4.04 -18.03
CA ILE A 70 -5.87 -2.75 -18.51
C ILE A 70 -6.54 -2.31 -19.82
N TYR A 71 -6.76 -3.25 -20.75
CA TYR A 71 -7.39 -3.02 -22.03
C TYR A 71 -8.82 -2.48 -21.91
N ILE A 72 -9.66 -3.09 -21.06
CA ILE A 72 -11.05 -2.66 -20.87
C ILE A 72 -11.18 -1.48 -19.89
N GLY A 73 -10.19 -1.27 -19.02
CA GLY A 73 -10.13 -0.21 -18.03
C GLY A 73 -10.83 -0.51 -16.70
N PRO A 74 -10.57 0.30 -15.66
CA PRO A 74 -11.04 0.04 -14.29
C PRO A 74 -12.56 0.00 -14.15
N LYS A 75 -13.28 0.93 -14.79
CA LYS A 75 -14.76 0.98 -14.72
C LYS A 75 -15.40 -0.27 -15.31
N ARG A 76 -15.01 -0.67 -16.52
CA ARG A 76 -15.57 -1.87 -17.16
C ARG A 76 -15.13 -3.15 -16.43
N THR A 77 -13.92 -3.18 -15.87
CA THR A 77 -13.49 -4.27 -14.99
C THR A 77 -14.37 -4.34 -13.74
N LEU A 78 -14.65 -3.21 -13.10
CA LEU A 78 -15.56 -3.14 -11.96
C LEU A 78 -16.98 -3.50 -12.35
N ASP A 79 -17.48 -3.11 -13.52
CA ASP A 79 -18.81 -3.51 -13.97
C ASP A 79 -18.87 -5.03 -14.23
N ALA A 80 -17.80 -5.63 -14.78
CA ALA A 80 -17.68 -7.08 -14.91
C ALA A 80 -17.57 -7.80 -13.55
N LEU A 81 -16.84 -7.21 -12.59
CA LEU A 81 -16.70 -7.74 -11.23
C LEU A 81 -17.86 -7.39 -10.30
N SER A 82 -18.69 -6.42 -10.65
CA SER A 82 -19.86 -6.01 -9.86
C SER A 82 -20.92 -7.10 -9.80
N GLN A 83 -20.81 -8.08 -10.70
CA GLN A 83 -21.50 -9.36 -10.61
C GLN A 83 -21.12 -10.16 -9.36
N TYR A 84 -19.98 -9.86 -8.71
CA TYR A 84 -19.42 -10.56 -7.54
C TYR A 84 -19.28 -9.71 -6.26
N LEU A 85 -19.50 -8.39 -6.31
CA LEU A 85 -19.39 -7.48 -5.17
C LEU A 85 -20.76 -6.95 -4.74
N PRO A 86 -21.00 -6.71 -3.43
CA PRO A 86 -22.27 -6.13 -2.97
C PRO A 86 -22.46 -4.72 -3.51
N ASN A 87 -23.73 -4.31 -3.59
CA ASN A 87 -24.22 -2.95 -3.87
C ASN A 87 -23.16 -1.86 -3.64
N ARG A 88 -22.91 -1.03 -4.67
CA ARG A 88 -21.87 0.04 -4.77
C ARG A 88 -21.70 0.96 -3.54
N ARG A 89 -22.65 0.95 -2.59
CA ARG A 89 -22.63 1.74 -1.35
C ARG A 89 -21.44 1.44 -0.42
N PHE A 90 -20.88 0.23 -0.40
CA PHE A 90 -19.76 -0.09 0.49
C PHE A 90 -18.45 0.63 0.14
N PHE A 91 -18.20 0.89 -1.14
CA PHE A 91 -17.05 1.70 -1.58
C PHE A 91 -17.24 3.20 -1.33
N THR A 92 -18.46 3.64 -0.95
CA THR A 92 -18.78 5.05 -0.63
C THR A 92 -18.78 5.35 0.87
N CYS A 93 -18.40 4.38 1.72
CA CYS A 93 -18.40 4.53 3.18
C CYS A 93 -17.17 5.32 3.68
N ASN A 94 -17.09 6.60 3.31
CA ASN A 94 -16.35 7.60 4.07
C ASN A 94 -16.96 8.97 3.78
N ARG A 95 -17.86 9.46 4.66
CA ARG A 95 -18.47 10.79 4.51
C ARG A 95 -17.45 11.93 4.57
N ASP A 96 -16.29 11.69 5.19
CA ASP A 96 -15.23 12.69 5.31
C ASP A 96 -14.20 12.63 4.18
N HIS A 97 -14.24 11.58 3.36
CA HIS A 97 -13.47 11.44 2.11
C HIS A 97 -14.43 10.89 1.05
N GLN A 98 -15.49 11.63 0.74
CA GLN A 98 -16.19 11.41 -0.51
C GLN A 98 -15.13 11.56 -1.61
N MET A 99 -14.69 10.45 -2.21
CA MET A 99 -14.45 10.47 -3.65
C MET A 99 -15.78 10.94 -4.22
N GLN A 100 -15.87 12.24 -4.47
CA GLN A 100 -17.07 12.81 -5.06
C GLN A 100 -17.32 12.02 -6.33
N ILE A 101 -18.58 11.65 -6.55
CA ILE A 101 -19.04 10.92 -7.73
C ILE A 101 -18.63 11.63 -9.05
N HIS A 102 -18.17 12.89 -8.97
CA HIS A 102 -17.48 13.62 -10.03
C HIS A 102 -16.13 13.02 -10.52
N ASP A 103 -15.55 12.02 -9.85
CA ASP A 103 -14.37 11.28 -10.34
C ASP A 103 -14.71 10.07 -11.22
N LEU A 104 -15.99 9.64 -11.29
CA LEU A 104 -16.41 8.51 -12.15
C LEU A 104 -16.23 8.71 -13.66
N PRO A 105 -16.29 9.93 -14.25
CA PRO A 105 -15.89 10.15 -15.64
C PRO A 105 -14.42 9.81 -15.89
N ARG A 106 -13.55 9.95 -14.87
CA ARG A 106 -12.10 9.70 -14.96
C ARG A 106 -11.75 8.22 -15.04
N LEU A 107 -12.68 7.32 -14.69
CA LEU A 107 -12.53 5.86 -14.80
C LEU A 107 -12.99 5.30 -16.17
N SER A 108 -13.45 6.16 -17.10
CA SER A 108 -14.07 5.71 -18.35
C SER A 108 -13.08 5.38 -19.47
N MET A 109 -11.87 5.94 -19.44
CA MET A 109 -10.87 5.72 -20.48
C MET A 109 -9.98 4.52 -20.16
N SER A 110 -9.69 3.76 -21.20
CA SER A 110 -8.97 2.49 -21.17
C SER A 110 -7.90 2.45 -22.25
N TYR A 111 -7.00 1.47 -22.20
CA TYR A 111 -6.03 1.27 -23.27
C TYR A 111 -6.72 0.97 -24.61
N SER A 112 -7.92 0.37 -24.61
CA SER A 112 -8.70 0.20 -25.83
C SER A 112 -9.08 1.53 -26.48
N ASP A 113 -9.46 2.54 -25.71
CA ASP A 113 -9.84 3.85 -26.26
C ASP A 113 -8.65 4.55 -26.94
N TYR A 114 -7.43 4.32 -26.45
CA TYR A 114 -6.20 4.81 -27.07
C TYR A 114 -5.90 4.12 -28.40
N VAL A 115 -6.04 2.79 -28.44
CA VAL A 115 -5.83 2.01 -29.67
C VAL A 115 -6.81 2.45 -30.77
N PHE A 116 -8.08 2.66 -30.42
CA PHE A 116 -9.04 3.19 -31.39
C PHE A 116 -8.73 4.64 -31.77
N ASP A 117 -8.24 5.45 -30.83
CA ASP A 117 -7.88 6.85 -31.09
C ASP A 117 -6.71 7.02 -32.06
N GLU A 118 -5.72 6.13 -32.05
CA GLU A 118 -4.61 6.14 -33.01
C GLU A 118 -5.07 6.08 -34.48
N THR A 119 -6.25 5.52 -34.73
CA THR A 119 -6.80 5.39 -36.09
C THR A 119 -7.50 6.67 -36.58
N LEU A 120 -7.72 7.66 -35.71
CA LEU A 120 -8.44 8.88 -36.04
C LEU A 120 -7.47 10.00 -36.46
N CYS A 121 -7.71 10.57 -37.64
CA CYS A 121 -7.04 11.79 -38.07
C CYS A 121 -7.67 12.99 -37.36
N TYR A 122 -6.86 13.73 -36.61
CA TYR A 122 -7.28 14.98 -35.97
C TYR A 122 -6.76 16.17 -36.75
N ASP A 123 -7.68 17.00 -37.23
CA ASP A 123 -7.37 18.26 -37.92
C ASP A 123 -6.84 19.32 -36.93
N GLU A 124 -7.21 19.24 -35.65
CA GLU A 124 -6.78 20.17 -34.60
C GLU A 124 -5.72 19.56 -33.67
N ILE A 125 -4.49 20.10 -33.74
CA ILE A 125 -3.36 19.68 -32.88
C ILE A 125 -3.68 19.83 -31.39
N ALA A 126 -4.40 20.88 -30.99
CA ALA A 126 -4.73 21.13 -29.58
C ALA A 126 -5.62 20.04 -28.99
N ARG A 127 -6.65 19.61 -29.72
CA ARG A 127 -7.56 18.54 -29.30
C ARG A 127 -6.83 17.21 -29.19
N TRP A 128 -6.00 16.90 -30.18
CA TRP A 128 -5.14 15.72 -30.18
C TRP A 128 -4.19 15.71 -28.96
N LEU A 129 -3.50 16.84 -28.71
CA LEU A 129 -2.55 16.97 -27.61
C LEU A 129 -3.23 16.81 -26.25
N ASN A 130 -4.41 17.42 -26.05
CA ASN A 130 -5.18 17.26 -24.80
C ASN A 130 -5.55 15.80 -24.55
N LYS A 131 -5.93 15.06 -25.60
CA LYS A 131 -6.25 13.64 -25.48
C LYS A 131 -5.02 12.80 -25.16
N ARG A 132 -3.85 13.09 -25.75
CA ARG A 132 -2.59 12.41 -25.41
C ARG A 132 -2.10 12.71 -23.99
N LYS A 133 -2.26 13.95 -23.51
CA LYS A 133 -2.00 14.31 -22.10
C LYS A 133 -2.87 13.49 -21.16
N GLU A 134 -4.12 13.27 -21.52
CA GLU A 134 -5.05 12.45 -20.74
C GLU A 134 -4.69 10.95 -20.75
N PHE A 135 -4.26 10.39 -21.89
CA PHE A 135 -3.73 9.02 -21.90
C PHE A 135 -2.44 8.88 -21.09
N LEU A 136 -1.54 9.87 -21.15
CA LEU A 136 -0.32 9.88 -20.34
C LEU A 136 -0.63 9.93 -18.84
N ARG A 137 -1.68 10.68 -18.47
CA ARG A 137 -2.24 10.71 -17.12
C ARG A 137 -2.67 9.31 -16.66
N ILE A 138 -3.47 8.61 -17.47
CA ILE A 138 -3.97 7.26 -17.15
C ILE A 138 -2.82 6.25 -17.06
N ALA A 139 -1.86 6.33 -17.98
CA ALA A 139 -0.65 5.52 -17.95
C ALA A 139 0.13 5.74 -16.65
N ALA A 140 0.23 6.99 -16.18
CA ALA A 140 0.84 7.32 -14.90
C ALA A 140 0.05 6.80 -13.70
N GLU A 141 -1.29 6.85 -13.70
CA GLU A 141 -2.14 6.29 -12.64
C GLU A 141 -1.96 4.78 -12.49
N SER A 142 -1.82 4.10 -13.63
CA SER A 142 -1.78 2.64 -13.70
C SER A 142 -0.36 2.06 -13.74
N GLY A 143 0.67 2.91 -13.82
CA GLY A 143 2.06 2.49 -13.91
C GLY A 143 2.38 1.79 -15.24
N LEU A 144 1.89 2.30 -16.35
CA LEU A 144 2.08 1.72 -17.68
C LEU A 144 3.21 2.46 -18.41
N GLU A 145 4.45 2.27 -17.94
CA GLU A 145 5.60 3.08 -18.32
C GLU A 145 5.98 2.96 -19.79
N ILE A 146 5.75 1.80 -20.41
CA ILE A 146 6.07 1.60 -21.84
C ILE A 146 5.06 2.33 -22.70
N TRP A 147 3.79 2.21 -22.35
CA TRP A 147 2.74 2.97 -23.02
C TRP A 147 2.94 4.48 -22.83
N GLY A 148 3.25 4.91 -21.60
CA GLY A 148 3.60 6.30 -21.31
C GLY A 148 4.77 6.82 -22.14
N GLN A 149 5.83 6.01 -22.29
CA GLN A 149 6.99 6.33 -23.12
C GLN A 149 6.59 6.54 -24.60
N ARG A 150 5.77 5.64 -25.16
CA ARG A 150 5.25 5.76 -26.53
C ARG A 150 4.43 7.04 -26.70
N ILE A 151 3.57 7.38 -25.74
CA ILE A 151 2.79 8.62 -25.78
C ILE A 151 3.72 9.85 -25.77
N ILE A 152 4.76 9.87 -24.93
CA ILE A 152 5.73 10.97 -24.89
C ILE A 152 6.45 11.10 -26.24
N GLN A 153 6.90 9.98 -26.82
CA GLN A 153 7.53 9.95 -28.15
C GLN A 153 6.60 10.52 -29.24
N GLN A 154 5.32 10.13 -29.25
CA GLN A 154 4.35 10.66 -30.19
C GLN A 154 4.16 12.17 -30.05
N ILE A 155 4.06 12.67 -28.81
CA ILE A 155 3.91 14.10 -28.58
C ILE A 155 5.16 14.86 -29.04
N LEU A 156 6.35 14.38 -28.70
CA LEU A 156 7.61 15.00 -29.14
C LEU A 156 7.75 15.01 -30.66
N ALA A 157 7.44 13.90 -31.32
CA ALA A 157 7.52 13.79 -32.78
C ALA A 157 6.58 14.76 -33.51
N ARG A 158 5.41 15.07 -32.93
CA ARG A 158 4.39 15.92 -33.57
C ARG A 158 4.48 17.40 -33.17
N CYS A 159 4.90 17.69 -31.94
CA CYS A 159 4.88 19.05 -31.39
C CYS A 159 6.27 19.69 -31.26
N GLY A 160 7.37 18.92 -31.38
CA GLY A 160 8.75 19.40 -31.22
C GLY A 160 9.13 19.71 -29.77
N GLU A 161 8.32 20.51 -29.07
CA GLU A 161 8.48 20.85 -27.66
C GLU A 161 7.24 20.53 -26.84
N LEU A 162 7.47 20.14 -25.59
CA LEU A 162 6.42 19.73 -24.66
C LEU A 162 6.05 20.86 -23.72
N ASN A 163 5.03 21.63 -24.10
CA ASN A 163 4.44 22.60 -23.19
C ASN A 163 3.46 21.90 -22.22
N PHE A 164 4.01 21.26 -21.18
CA PHE A 164 3.25 20.70 -20.06
C PHE A 164 2.90 21.75 -18.99
N SER A 165 3.30 23.01 -19.17
CA SER A 165 2.99 24.08 -18.23
C SER A 165 1.50 24.40 -18.26
N ASN A 166 0.81 24.13 -17.14
CA ASN A 166 -0.17 25.04 -16.53
C ASN A 166 -0.91 24.43 -15.32
N ASN A 167 -0.71 23.15 -14.97
CA ASN A 167 -1.27 22.63 -13.72
C ASN A 167 -0.46 21.50 -13.09
N LYS A 168 0.22 21.77 -11.96
CA LYS A 168 1.06 20.79 -11.24
C LYS A 168 0.26 19.55 -10.80
N LEU A 169 -1.03 19.70 -10.49
CA LEU A 169 -1.90 18.61 -10.06
C LEU A 169 -2.32 17.67 -11.20
N SER A 170 -2.20 18.11 -12.44
CA SER A 170 -2.46 17.30 -13.65
C SER A 170 -1.18 16.70 -14.23
N SER A 171 -0.04 16.89 -13.57
CA SER A 171 1.23 16.30 -14.00
C SER A 171 1.17 14.77 -13.87
N PRO A 172 1.43 14.02 -14.95
CA PRO A 172 1.62 12.58 -14.90
C PRO A 172 2.65 12.15 -13.85
N PHE A 173 3.68 12.97 -13.62
CA PHE A 173 4.69 12.71 -12.60
C PHE A 173 4.09 12.69 -11.18
N TYR A 174 3.32 13.72 -10.83
CA TYR A 174 2.68 13.82 -9.52
C TYR A 174 1.64 12.70 -9.32
N ILE A 175 0.88 12.42 -10.38
CA ILE A 175 -0.16 11.39 -10.38
C ILE A 175 0.45 9.99 -10.20
N ALA A 176 1.55 9.68 -10.85
CA ALA A 176 2.27 8.44 -10.65
C ALA A 176 2.75 8.29 -9.20
N ILE A 177 3.25 9.36 -8.58
CA ILE A 177 3.66 9.32 -7.16
C ILE A 177 2.46 9.07 -6.24
N LEU A 178 1.35 9.78 -6.43
CA LEU A 178 0.15 9.58 -5.62
C LEU A 178 -0.36 8.15 -5.68
N ASN A 179 -0.28 7.53 -6.85
CA ASN A 179 -0.68 6.14 -7.08
C ASN A 179 0.46 5.13 -6.81
N ARG A 180 1.61 5.58 -6.27
CA ARG A 180 2.79 4.75 -5.97
C ARG A 180 3.34 3.98 -7.18
N GLN A 181 3.18 4.51 -8.38
CA GLN A 181 3.68 3.94 -9.64
C GLN A 181 5.14 4.36 -9.89
N LEU A 182 6.02 3.90 -9.01
CA LEU A 182 7.39 4.38 -8.91
C LEU A 182 8.24 4.07 -10.16
N HIS A 183 7.99 2.95 -10.83
CA HIS A 183 8.67 2.63 -12.09
C HIS A 183 8.27 3.55 -13.24
N PHE A 184 7.03 4.07 -13.23
CA PHE A 184 6.61 5.12 -14.17
C PHE A 184 7.34 6.43 -13.87
N VAL A 185 7.46 6.80 -12.60
CA VAL A 185 8.24 7.97 -12.16
C VAL A 185 9.70 7.84 -12.60
N HIS A 186 10.28 6.66 -12.44
CA HIS A 186 11.64 6.36 -12.90
C HIS A 186 11.79 6.56 -14.41
N MET A 187 10.85 6.05 -15.20
CA MET A 187 10.81 6.28 -16.65
C MET A 187 10.81 7.78 -16.98
N LEU A 188 9.97 8.57 -16.30
CA LEU A 188 9.93 10.02 -16.53
C LEU A 188 11.23 10.74 -16.16
N LEU A 189 11.93 10.29 -15.12
CA LEU A 189 13.22 10.85 -14.69
C LEU A 189 14.35 10.51 -15.67
N GLN A 190 14.36 9.28 -16.20
CA GLN A 190 15.42 8.78 -17.08
C GLN A 190 15.19 9.04 -18.57
N TYR A 191 13.99 9.47 -18.95
CA TYR A 191 13.65 9.72 -20.34
C TYR A 191 14.61 10.76 -20.96
N PRO A 192 15.16 10.52 -22.16
CA PRO A 192 16.09 11.44 -22.82
C PRO A 192 15.33 12.61 -23.44
N TRP A 193 14.99 13.62 -22.61
CA TRP A 193 14.28 14.82 -23.07
C TRP A 193 15.15 15.65 -24.02
N PRO A 194 14.56 16.23 -25.09
CA PRO A 194 15.22 17.25 -25.90
C PRO A 194 15.71 18.40 -25.01
N ASP A 195 16.88 18.96 -25.33
CA ASP A 195 17.48 20.12 -24.64
C ASP A 195 17.80 19.96 -23.14
N LYS A 196 17.92 18.72 -22.65
CA LYS A 196 18.25 18.37 -21.24
C LYS A 196 17.29 18.96 -20.19
N LEU A 197 16.18 19.56 -20.60
CA LEU A 197 15.17 20.13 -19.71
C LEU A 197 14.06 19.10 -19.53
N ASN A 198 14.22 18.21 -18.55
CA ASN A 198 13.11 17.38 -18.12
C ASN A 198 12.00 18.32 -17.58
N PRO A 199 10.80 18.34 -18.18
CA PRO A 199 9.74 19.30 -17.83
C PRO A 199 9.23 19.11 -16.40
N TRP A 200 9.59 18.00 -15.75
CA TRP A 200 9.24 17.69 -14.37
C TRP A 200 10.34 18.06 -13.37
N ILE A 201 11.52 18.45 -13.85
CA ILE A 201 12.65 18.89 -13.04
C ILE A 201 12.73 20.41 -13.16
N GLU A 202 12.33 21.11 -12.10
CA GLU A 202 12.51 22.56 -12.01
C GLU A 202 14.03 22.85 -11.94
N ASN A 203 14.61 23.36 -13.03
CA ASN A 203 16.03 23.70 -13.12
C ASN A 203 16.38 25.06 -12.49
N GLN A 204 15.54 25.59 -11.60
CA GLN A 204 15.86 26.82 -10.88
C GLN A 204 16.93 26.53 -9.82
N GLU A 205 17.96 27.37 -9.75
CA GLU A 205 19.02 27.23 -8.75
C GLU A 205 18.44 27.20 -7.32
N ASN A 206 18.83 26.20 -6.55
CA ASN A 206 18.44 26.01 -5.15
C ASN A 206 16.93 25.81 -4.88
N SER A 207 16.10 25.57 -5.89
CA SER A 207 14.70 25.19 -5.67
C SER A 207 14.53 23.68 -5.73
N CYS A 208 13.66 23.16 -4.86
CA CYS A 208 13.25 21.77 -4.86
C CYS A 208 11.74 21.75 -4.92
N ASN A 209 11.17 20.89 -5.79
CA ASN A 209 9.74 20.70 -5.82
C ASN A 209 9.30 19.95 -4.55
N TYR A 210 8.83 20.70 -3.55
CA TYR A 210 8.40 20.16 -2.25
C TYR A 210 7.31 19.11 -2.41
N THR A 211 6.34 19.36 -3.29
CA THR A 211 5.24 18.43 -3.54
C THR A 211 5.77 17.10 -4.05
N LEU A 212 6.75 17.14 -4.96
CA LEU A 212 7.45 15.97 -5.49
C LEU A 212 8.15 15.18 -4.38
N THR A 213 9.00 15.87 -3.65
CA THR A 213 9.86 15.26 -2.63
C THR A 213 9.02 14.63 -1.54
N ASN A 214 7.96 15.32 -1.12
CA ASN A 214 7.04 14.81 -0.12
C ASN A 214 6.29 13.57 -0.59
N GLY A 215 5.84 13.58 -1.84
CA GLY A 215 5.19 12.42 -2.42
C GLY A 215 6.14 11.22 -2.45
N LEU A 216 7.39 11.42 -2.88
CA LEU A 216 8.41 10.37 -2.89
C LEU A 216 8.76 9.84 -1.49
N ILE A 217 8.88 10.71 -0.48
CA ILE A 217 9.07 10.29 0.92
C ILE A 217 7.89 9.43 1.41
N LYS A 218 6.65 9.82 1.09
CA LYS A 218 5.43 9.06 1.45
C LYS A 218 5.34 7.70 0.76
N CYS A 219 6.03 7.51 -0.37
CA CYS A 219 6.09 6.22 -1.07
C CYS A 219 7.07 5.22 -0.44
N GLY A 220 7.70 5.56 0.69
CA GLY A 220 8.53 4.62 1.44
C GLY A 220 9.92 4.41 0.81
N TYR A 221 10.50 3.23 1.06
CA TYR A 221 11.85 2.85 0.61
C TYR A 221 12.11 3.10 -0.88
N HIS A 222 11.24 2.59 -1.74
CA HIS A 222 11.39 2.72 -3.18
C HIS A 222 11.24 4.18 -3.65
N GLY A 223 10.39 4.96 -2.99
CA GLY A 223 10.25 6.38 -3.26
C GLY A 223 11.52 7.16 -2.91
N LEU A 224 12.22 6.79 -1.83
CA LEU A 224 13.51 7.38 -1.48
C LEU A 224 14.63 7.06 -2.48
N GLN A 225 14.62 5.87 -3.08
CA GLN A 225 15.57 5.57 -4.16
C GLN A 225 15.39 6.53 -5.34
N LEU A 226 14.15 6.80 -5.73
CA LEU A 226 13.85 7.77 -6.79
C LEU A 226 14.10 9.21 -6.36
N LEU A 227 13.92 9.51 -5.07
CA LEU A 227 14.27 10.82 -4.54
C LEU A 227 15.77 11.07 -4.66
N ARG A 228 16.60 10.05 -4.41
CA ARG A 228 18.04 10.11 -4.66
C ARG A 228 18.33 10.36 -6.14
N ASP A 229 17.70 9.62 -7.05
CA ASP A 229 17.88 9.81 -8.49
C ASP A 229 17.48 11.24 -8.91
N TYR A 230 16.34 11.73 -8.44
CA TYR A 230 15.89 13.11 -8.66
C TYR A 230 16.89 14.13 -8.13
N PHE A 231 17.43 13.93 -6.93
CA PHE A 231 18.43 14.80 -6.34
C PHE A 231 19.78 14.78 -7.07
N MET A 232 20.11 13.69 -7.76
CA MET A 232 21.28 13.63 -8.63
C MET A 232 21.10 14.43 -9.93
N LEU A 233 19.85 14.69 -10.35
CA LEU A 233 19.52 15.41 -11.56
C LEU A 233 19.36 16.93 -11.34
N ILE A 234 19.02 17.38 -10.13
CA ILE A 234 18.97 18.81 -9.80
C ILE A 234 20.34 19.36 -9.36
N ASN A 235 20.49 20.68 -9.44
CA ASN A 235 21.66 21.39 -8.95
C ASN A 235 21.63 21.51 -7.42
N LEU A 236 22.04 20.44 -6.73
CA LEU A 236 22.25 20.46 -5.29
C LEU A 236 23.46 21.31 -4.88
N PRO A 237 23.41 22.02 -3.74
CA PRO A 237 24.60 22.67 -3.21
C PRO A 237 25.69 21.64 -2.89
N ALA A 238 26.95 22.04 -3.02
CA ALA A 238 28.10 21.13 -3.02
C ALA A 238 28.17 20.23 -1.76
N VAL A 239 27.83 20.76 -0.58
CA VAL A 239 27.83 20.01 0.68
C VAL A 239 26.75 18.91 0.70
N GLN A 240 25.53 19.21 0.24
CA GLN A 240 24.46 18.20 0.08
C GLN A 240 24.83 17.15 -0.97
N LYS A 241 25.41 17.57 -2.10
CA LYS A 241 25.81 16.65 -3.18
C LYS A 241 26.92 15.69 -2.72
N ALA A 242 27.95 16.21 -2.05
CA ALA A 242 29.02 15.38 -1.48
C ALA A 242 28.47 14.38 -0.45
N ALA A 243 27.58 14.83 0.44
CA ALA A 243 26.91 13.97 1.41
C ALA A 243 26.05 12.87 0.74
N LEU A 244 25.29 13.20 -0.30
CA LEU A 244 24.44 12.25 -1.04
C LEU A 244 25.25 11.18 -1.78
N ILE A 245 26.37 11.57 -2.39
CA ILE A 245 27.23 10.67 -3.17
C ILE A 245 28.16 9.85 -2.26
N GLY A 246 28.43 10.32 -1.04
CA GLY A 246 29.34 9.65 -0.11
C GLY A 246 30.80 10.11 -0.25
N ASP A 247 31.03 11.26 -0.88
CA ASP A 247 32.35 11.85 -1.02
C ASP A 247 32.76 12.55 0.28
N ARG A 248 33.29 11.75 1.21
CA ARG A 248 33.69 12.19 2.55
C ARG A 248 34.73 13.31 2.51
N VAL A 249 35.74 13.20 1.63
CA VAL A 249 36.84 14.18 1.54
C VAL A 249 36.31 15.53 1.10
N ARG A 250 35.49 15.55 0.05
CA ARG A 250 34.85 16.79 -0.41
C ARG A 250 33.87 17.34 0.61
N LEU A 251 33.12 16.48 1.29
CA LEU A 251 32.22 16.88 2.37
C LEU A 251 32.98 17.57 3.50
N GLU A 252 34.09 16.99 3.96
CA GLU A 252 34.95 17.53 5.00
C GLU A 252 35.53 18.90 4.60
N HIS A 253 36.07 19.00 3.38
CA HIS A 253 36.54 20.28 2.83
C HIS A 253 35.42 21.33 2.75
N CYS A 254 34.21 20.94 2.33
CA CYS A 254 33.05 21.84 2.29
C CYS A 254 32.64 22.34 3.68
N ILE A 255 32.74 21.51 4.72
CA ILE A 255 32.40 21.88 6.09
C ILE A 255 33.47 22.80 6.69
N GLN A 256 34.75 22.47 6.51
CA GLN A 256 35.88 23.27 7.01
C GLN A 256 35.94 24.67 6.38
N GLY A 257 35.59 24.78 5.10
CA GLY A 257 35.65 26.06 4.38
C GLY A 257 34.57 27.08 4.75
N ASN A 258 33.45 26.68 5.36
CA ASN A 258 32.39 27.60 5.81
C ASN A 258 31.30 26.92 6.66
N THR A 259 31.40 26.98 8.00
CA THR A 259 30.44 26.35 8.92
C THR A 259 28.99 26.87 8.79
N ASN A 260 28.81 28.12 8.35
CA ASN A 260 27.49 28.73 8.14
C ASN A 260 26.70 28.10 6.97
N ARG A 261 27.35 27.33 6.08
CA ARG A 261 26.69 26.69 4.91
C ARG A 261 25.90 25.42 5.23
N LEU A 262 25.98 24.91 6.46
CA LEU A 262 25.12 23.80 6.90
C LEU A 262 23.63 24.19 6.99
N ASN A 263 23.35 25.50 7.11
CA ASN A 263 22.01 26.10 7.14
C ASN A 263 21.61 26.74 5.79
N ASN A 264 22.06 26.17 4.67
CA ASN A 264 21.69 26.62 3.32
C ASN A 264 20.14 26.73 3.19
N PRO A 265 19.59 27.71 2.43
CA PRO A 265 18.15 27.81 2.13
C PRO A 265 17.52 26.55 1.52
N PHE A 266 18.32 25.58 1.09
CA PHE A 266 17.82 24.27 0.67
C PHE A 266 17.13 23.52 1.86
N PRO A 267 15.91 22.99 1.67
CA PRO A 267 15.12 22.43 2.77
C PRO A 267 15.68 21.16 3.43
N PHE A 268 16.66 20.52 2.79
CA PHE A 268 17.27 19.28 3.25
C PHE A 268 18.73 19.52 3.65
N THR A 269 19.12 19.08 4.86
CA THR A 269 20.52 19.21 5.31
C THR A 269 21.42 18.17 4.66
N ALA A 270 22.72 18.38 4.79
CA ALA A 270 23.71 17.36 4.45
C ALA A 270 23.47 16.03 5.19
N LEU A 271 23.00 16.05 6.45
CA LEU A 271 22.71 14.81 7.20
C LEU A 271 21.56 14.02 6.58
N PHE A 272 20.47 14.70 6.19
CA PHE A 272 19.38 14.08 5.43
C PHE A 272 19.90 13.42 4.16
N MET A 273 20.77 14.11 3.41
CA MET A 273 21.35 13.61 2.16
C MET A 273 22.28 12.41 2.38
N ALA A 274 23.11 12.43 3.42
CA ALA A 274 23.98 11.30 3.76
C ALA A 274 23.17 10.05 4.13
N ILE A 275 22.07 10.20 4.87
CA ILE A 275 21.15 9.11 5.20
C ILE A 275 20.47 8.56 3.95
N LEU A 276 19.97 9.45 3.09
CA LEU A 276 19.35 9.07 1.82
C LEU A 276 20.32 8.30 0.92
N GLY A 277 21.59 8.71 0.88
CA GLY A 277 22.67 8.02 0.19
C GLY A 277 23.17 6.76 0.88
N LYS A 278 22.73 6.48 2.12
CA LYS A 278 23.24 5.42 3.01
C LYS A 278 24.75 5.50 3.29
N ASN A 279 25.30 6.71 3.32
CA ASN A 279 26.74 6.96 3.46
C ASN A 279 27.14 7.09 4.93
N VAL A 280 27.43 5.95 5.58
CA VAL A 280 27.73 5.86 7.02
C VAL A 280 28.86 6.80 7.45
N ASP A 281 29.97 6.86 6.71
CA ASP A 281 31.10 7.70 7.08
C ASP A 281 30.77 9.19 7.05
N CYS A 282 29.98 9.62 6.05
CA CYS A 282 29.48 10.99 5.96
C CYS A 282 28.53 11.31 7.11
N ILE A 283 27.69 10.36 7.54
CA ILE A 283 26.81 10.53 8.70
C ILE A 283 27.64 10.76 9.97
N ARG A 284 28.63 9.90 10.24
CA ARG A 284 29.52 10.05 11.41
C ARG A 284 30.26 11.38 11.38
N LEU A 285 30.79 11.77 10.21
CA LEU A 285 31.46 13.05 10.03
C LEU A 285 30.52 14.22 10.38
N LEU A 286 29.30 14.22 9.83
CA LEU A 286 28.32 15.29 10.06
C LEU A 286 27.89 15.38 11.53
N ILE A 287 27.71 14.23 12.21
CA ILE A 287 27.40 14.18 13.64
C ILE A 287 28.55 14.78 14.46
N ARG A 288 29.81 14.46 14.14
CA ARG A 288 31.00 15.03 14.81
C ARG A 288 31.09 16.55 14.65
N TYR A 289 30.64 17.08 13.51
CA TYR A 289 30.49 18.52 13.27
C TYR A 289 29.17 19.09 13.82
N ASN A 290 28.55 18.42 14.81
CA ASN A 290 27.36 18.86 15.55
C ASN A 290 26.12 19.07 14.66
N CYS A 291 26.01 18.36 13.54
CA CYS A 291 24.75 18.30 12.78
C CYS A 291 23.73 17.44 13.54
N LYS A 292 22.77 18.10 14.20
CA LYS A 292 21.75 17.42 15.01
C LYS A 292 20.57 16.97 14.15
N PRO A 293 20.00 15.78 14.41
CA PRO A 293 18.67 15.42 13.93
C PRO A 293 17.64 16.46 14.38
N ALA A 294 16.79 16.90 13.46
CA ALA A 294 15.81 17.95 13.73
C ALA A 294 14.43 17.57 13.20
N ILE A 295 13.41 17.94 13.96
CA ILE A 295 12.02 17.81 13.54
C ILE A 295 11.76 18.82 12.44
N ARG A 296 11.44 18.34 11.23
CA ARG A 296 11.08 19.20 10.12
C ARG A 296 9.60 19.11 9.81
N LYS A 297 8.95 20.27 9.79
CA LYS A 297 7.65 20.43 9.15
C LYS A 297 7.87 20.66 7.67
N ILE A 298 7.85 19.60 6.88
CA ILE A 298 7.94 19.73 5.43
C ILE A 298 6.54 20.05 4.89
N LYS A 299 6.39 21.21 4.22
CA LYS A 299 5.10 21.71 3.72
C LYS A 299 4.41 20.67 2.83
N GLY A 300 3.31 20.06 3.28
CA GLY A 300 2.55 19.05 2.55
C GLY A 300 2.68 17.61 3.07
N ILE A 301 3.54 17.36 4.07
CA ILE A 301 3.54 16.13 4.87
C ILE A 301 2.83 16.44 6.19
N GLN A 302 1.82 15.64 6.54
CA GLN A 302 1.05 15.83 7.78
C GLN A 302 1.83 15.43 9.02
N TRP A 303 2.82 14.54 8.88
CA TRP A 303 3.68 14.09 9.95
C TRP A 303 5.09 14.69 9.79
N PRO A 304 5.74 15.08 10.89
CA PRO A 304 7.08 15.65 10.84
C PRO A 304 8.10 14.59 10.40
N VAL A 305 8.96 14.94 9.46
CA VAL A 305 10.08 14.08 9.05
C VAL A 305 11.31 14.51 9.84
N ASN A 306 12.00 13.54 10.44
CA ASN A 306 13.31 13.73 11.03
C ASN A 306 14.25 12.65 10.49
N GLU A 307 15.55 12.80 10.75
CA GLU A 307 16.60 11.94 10.25
C GLU A 307 16.48 10.48 10.76
N LEU A 308 15.94 10.27 11.97
CA LEU A 308 15.66 8.93 12.49
C LEU A 308 14.52 8.26 11.70
N ILE A 309 13.41 8.95 11.46
CA ILE A 309 12.32 8.43 10.62
C ILE A 309 12.83 8.14 9.21
N LEU A 310 13.69 9.00 8.65
CA LEU A 310 14.27 8.76 7.34
C LEU A 310 15.06 7.43 7.30
N THR A 311 15.85 7.12 8.33
CA THR A 311 16.54 5.82 8.38
C THR A 311 15.58 4.63 8.42
N MET A 312 14.43 4.75 9.09
CA MET A 312 13.37 3.73 9.10
C MET A 312 12.77 3.54 7.70
N ILE A 313 12.48 4.63 6.99
CA ILE A 313 11.97 4.58 5.62
C ILE A 313 13.00 3.95 4.67
N THR A 314 14.29 4.25 4.84
CA THR A 314 15.38 3.61 4.08
C THR A 314 15.67 2.17 4.51
N ASN A 315 14.96 1.66 5.52
CA ASN A 315 15.21 0.38 6.18
C ASN A 315 16.69 0.17 6.53
N ASN A 316 17.34 1.20 7.10
CA ASN A 316 18.76 1.19 7.41
C ASN A 316 18.98 1.30 8.93
N LEU A 317 18.90 0.14 9.61
CA LEU A 317 19.08 0.04 11.05
C LEU A 317 20.47 0.52 11.51
N THR A 318 21.52 0.27 10.72
CA THR A 318 22.89 0.72 11.04
C THR A 318 22.98 2.25 11.12
N CYS A 319 22.43 2.97 10.13
CA CYS A 319 22.37 4.43 10.20
C CYS A 319 21.55 4.92 11.39
N PHE A 320 20.44 4.24 11.70
CA PHE A 320 19.61 4.57 12.87
C PHE A 320 20.40 4.43 14.18
N GLN A 321 21.11 3.31 14.35
CA GLN A 321 21.97 3.04 15.51
C GLN A 321 23.04 4.10 15.67
N ILE A 322 23.77 4.42 14.60
CA ILE A 322 24.83 5.43 14.60
C ILE A 322 24.29 6.80 15.01
N ILE A 323 23.15 7.23 14.45
CA ILE A 323 22.54 8.51 14.82
C ILE A 323 22.19 8.51 16.31
N LEU A 324 21.61 7.43 16.83
CA LEU A 324 21.18 7.37 18.24
C LEU A 324 22.35 7.29 19.22
N GLU A 325 23.41 6.55 18.88
CA GLU A 325 24.58 6.33 19.72
C GLU A 325 25.57 7.49 19.67
N GLU A 326 25.93 7.96 18.48
CA GLU A 326 26.98 8.97 18.29
C GLU A 326 26.47 10.39 18.50
N SER A 327 25.16 10.63 18.40
CA SER A 327 24.58 11.96 18.67
C SER A 327 24.36 12.22 20.18
N CYS A 328 25.07 11.51 21.07
CA CYS A 328 25.03 11.56 22.54
C CYS A 328 24.26 12.76 23.14
N GLY A 329 23.01 12.54 23.54
CA GLY A 329 22.17 13.53 24.24
C GLY A 329 21.66 14.71 23.41
N THR A 330 22.05 14.82 22.14
CA THR A 330 21.62 15.92 21.25
C THR A 330 20.31 15.65 20.54
N VAL A 331 19.92 14.38 20.39
CA VAL A 331 18.62 14.00 19.83
C VAL A 331 17.54 14.33 20.86
N SER A 332 16.63 15.22 20.50
CA SER A 332 15.54 15.57 21.40
C SER A 332 14.60 14.38 21.62
N MET A 333 14.06 14.26 22.84
CA MET A 333 13.07 13.22 23.16
C MET A 333 11.84 13.27 22.25
N ALA A 334 11.50 14.46 21.73
CA ALA A 334 10.44 14.63 20.74
C ALA A 334 10.75 13.91 19.41
N CYS A 335 12.01 13.94 18.93
CA CYS A 335 12.41 13.19 17.73
C CYS A 335 12.29 11.67 17.96
N ILE A 336 12.74 11.20 19.13
CA ILE A 336 12.68 9.78 19.50
C ILE A 336 11.24 9.31 19.57
N ARG A 337 10.37 10.03 20.30
CA ARG A 337 8.93 9.73 20.39
C ARG A 337 8.25 9.68 19.02
N GLN A 338 8.51 10.66 18.15
CA GLN A 338 7.97 10.66 16.79
C GLN A 338 8.44 9.47 15.96
N SER A 339 9.70 9.07 16.12
CA SER A 339 10.27 7.92 15.44
C SER A 339 9.66 6.61 15.94
N ILE A 340 9.43 6.47 17.25
CA ILE A 340 8.71 5.33 17.83
C ILE A 340 7.28 5.27 17.28
N ALA A 341 6.54 6.38 17.32
CA ALA A 341 5.17 6.43 16.80
C ALA A 341 5.12 6.05 15.31
N PHE A 342 6.08 6.54 14.52
CA PHE A 342 6.21 6.17 13.11
C PHE A 342 6.51 4.68 12.93
N ALA A 343 7.48 4.13 13.68
CA ALA A 343 7.85 2.72 13.62
C ALA A 343 6.69 1.79 13.98
N LEU A 344 5.93 2.13 15.03
CA LEU A 344 4.73 1.40 15.44
C LEU A 344 3.63 1.46 14.36
N GLN A 345 3.36 2.65 13.80
CA GLN A 345 2.33 2.82 12.79
C GLN A 345 2.63 2.09 11.47
N HIS A 346 3.90 1.87 11.15
CA HIS A 346 4.34 1.23 9.90
C HIS A 346 4.90 -0.19 10.08
N GLY A 347 4.86 -0.74 11.30
CA GLY A 347 5.27 -2.13 11.55
C GLY A 347 6.78 -2.38 11.49
N HIS A 348 7.62 -1.39 11.84
CA HIS A 348 9.08 -1.50 11.81
C HIS A 348 9.64 -2.25 13.03
N THR A 349 9.45 -3.57 13.08
CA THR A 349 9.78 -4.43 14.24
C THR A 349 11.25 -4.35 14.67
N GLU A 350 12.20 -4.37 13.74
CA GLU A 350 13.64 -4.35 14.04
C GLU A 350 14.08 -3.06 14.77
N PHE A 351 13.51 -1.93 14.37
CA PHE A 351 13.79 -0.64 15.00
C PHE A 351 13.19 -0.57 16.40
N ILE A 352 12.00 -1.13 16.59
CA ILE A 352 11.36 -1.24 17.91
C ILE A 352 12.14 -2.17 18.83
N ASP A 353 12.61 -3.32 18.34
CA ASP A 353 13.44 -4.26 19.10
C ASP A 353 14.73 -3.58 19.59
N TYR A 354 15.42 -2.88 18.70
CA TYR A 354 16.61 -2.11 19.06
C TYR A 354 16.31 -1.05 20.14
N LEU A 355 15.21 -0.31 20.02
CA LEU A 355 14.81 0.69 21.01
C LEU A 355 14.40 0.07 22.36
N LEU A 356 13.78 -1.11 22.37
CA LEU A 356 13.46 -1.84 23.61
C LEU A 356 14.73 -2.23 24.37
N ASN A 357 15.80 -2.61 23.66
CA ASN A 357 17.11 -2.91 24.27
C ASN A 357 17.83 -1.66 24.82
N ARG A 358 17.35 -0.45 24.49
CA ARG A 358 17.95 0.84 24.88
C ARG A 358 17.13 1.59 25.94
N GLN A 359 16.35 0.86 26.75
CA GLN A 359 15.53 1.41 27.84
C GLN A 359 14.39 2.35 27.40
N TYR A 360 13.98 2.34 26.12
CA TYR A 360 12.83 3.11 25.65
C TYR A 360 11.47 2.40 25.83
N GLN A 361 11.43 1.30 26.59
CA GLN A 361 10.22 0.48 26.77
C GLN A 361 9.02 1.30 27.27
N GLY A 362 9.19 2.15 28.28
CA GLY A 362 8.09 2.96 28.82
C GLY A 362 7.48 3.90 27.77
N ILE A 363 8.32 4.49 26.90
CA ILE A 363 7.86 5.38 25.82
C ILE A 363 7.14 4.58 24.73
N ILE A 364 7.67 3.41 24.38
CA ILE A 364 7.04 2.52 23.41
C ILE A 364 5.65 2.10 23.89
N GLN A 365 5.52 1.72 25.17
CA GLN A 365 4.24 1.37 25.78
C GLN A 365 3.26 2.55 25.80
N GLU A 366 3.74 3.76 26.11
CA GLU A 366 2.93 4.99 26.05
C GLU A 366 2.43 5.27 24.63
N GLU A 367 3.30 5.19 23.61
CA GLU A 367 2.90 5.41 22.22
C GLU A 367 1.95 4.33 21.69
N ILE A 368 2.11 3.06 22.10
CA ILE A 368 1.14 1.99 21.82
C ILE A 368 -0.22 2.35 22.43
N TYR A 369 -0.25 2.84 23.67
CA TYR A 369 -1.49 3.27 24.32
C TYR A 369 -2.14 4.45 23.59
N LEU A 370 -1.36 5.45 23.16
CA LEU A 370 -1.84 6.60 22.41
C LEU A 370 -2.39 6.20 21.03
N LEU A 371 -1.68 5.34 20.30
CA LEU A 371 -2.15 4.77 19.03
C LEU A 371 -3.45 3.99 19.22
N SER A 372 -3.52 3.17 20.28
CA SER A 372 -4.74 2.44 20.63
C SER A 372 -5.91 3.40 20.88
N ARG A 373 -5.71 4.52 21.57
CA ARG A 373 -6.76 5.54 21.76
C ARG A 373 -7.21 6.18 20.44
N ARG A 374 -6.30 6.44 19.50
CA ARG A 374 -6.65 6.96 18.17
C ARG A 374 -7.48 5.96 17.38
N ILE A 375 -7.13 4.68 17.45
CA ILE A 375 -7.91 3.59 16.84
C ILE A 375 -9.34 3.56 17.42
N ILE A 376 -9.51 3.81 18.73
CA ILE A 376 -10.84 3.87 19.38
C ILE A 376 -11.68 5.03 18.86
N SER A 377 -11.10 6.21 18.65
CA SER A 377 -11.84 7.36 18.11
C SER A 377 -12.39 7.12 16.70
N HIS A 378 -11.82 6.18 15.94
CA HIS A 378 -12.27 5.80 14.60
C HIS A 378 -13.32 4.66 14.58
N LYS A 379 -14.10 4.48 15.67
CA LYS A 379 -15.17 3.47 15.83
C LYS A 379 -14.72 2.01 15.98
N ASN A 380 -13.42 1.72 16.04
CA ASN A 380 -12.90 0.38 16.34
C ASN A 380 -12.75 0.16 17.87
N VAL A 381 -13.83 0.42 18.62
CA VAL A 381 -13.81 0.55 20.09
C VAL A 381 -13.43 -0.75 20.80
N LYS A 382 -13.71 -1.90 20.17
CA LYS A 382 -13.63 -3.22 20.81
C LYS A 382 -12.22 -3.80 20.83
N ILE A 383 -11.54 -3.88 19.70
CA ILE A 383 -10.16 -4.39 19.62
C ILE A 383 -9.21 -3.48 20.39
N ALA A 384 -9.40 -2.17 20.26
CA ALA A 384 -8.52 -1.24 20.94
C ALA A 384 -8.78 -1.17 22.46
N HIS A 385 -9.90 -1.72 22.98
CA HIS A 385 -10.05 -1.97 24.41
C HIS A 385 -9.05 -3.03 24.89
N LEU A 386 -8.84 -4.12 24.12
CA LEU A 386 -7.83 -5.14 24.42
C LEU A 386 -6.42 -4.54 24.34
N LEU A 387 -6.17 -3.67 23.35
CA LEU A 387 -4.87 -2.99 23.19
C LEU A 387 -4.60 -1.93 24.28
N ARG A 388 -5.60 -1.44 25.04
CA ARG A 388 -5.35 -0.52 26.16
C ARG A 388 -4.58 -1.17 27.30
N PHE A 389 -4.69 -2.49 27.45
CA PHE A 389 -3.91 -3.26 28.42
C PHE A 389 -2.47 -3.51 27.94
N ALA A 390 -2.09 -3.00 26.76
CA ALA A 390 -0.75 -3.13 26.23
C ALA A 390 0.34 -2.38 27.03
N GLY A 391 -0.05 -1.54 27.99
CA GLY A 391 0.87 -0.75 28.81
C GLY A 391 1.85 -1.58 29.66
N SER A 392 1.59 -2.88 29.86
CA SER A 392 2.45 -3.80 30.62
C SER A 392 2.94 -5.01 29.80
N LEU A 393 2.92 -4.92 28.46
CA LEU A 393 3.37 -6.03 27.62
C LEU A 393 4.84 -6.34 27.82
N SER A 394 5.15 -7.64 27.81
CA SER A 394 6.51 -8.14 27.65
C SER A 394 7.08 -7.71 26.30
N LYS A 395 8.41 -7.65 26.22
CA LYS A 395 9.13 -7.37 24.96
C LYS A 395 8.63 -8.24 23.80
N ALA A 396 8.44 -9.55 24.04
CA ALA A 396 7.98 -10.50 23.03
C ALA A 396 6.59 -10.15 22.48
N LEU A 397 5.64 -9.78 23.35
CA LEU A 397 4.29 -9.39 22.93
C LEU A 397 4.30 -8.05 22.19
N ILE A 398 5.15 -7.09 22.58
CA ILE A 398 5.31 -5.84 21.82
C ILE A 398 5.76 -6.16 20.39
N LEU A 399 6.77 -7.00 20.21
CA LEU A 399 7.28 -7.34 18.88
C LEU A 399 6.28 -8.11 18.01
N GLN A 400 5.37 -8.90 18.63
CA GLN A 400 4.24 -9.51 17.91
C GLN A 400 3.16 -8.49 17.51
N LEU A 401 2.94 -7.45 18.32
CA LEU A 401 1.96 -6.39 18.03
C LEU A 401 2.39 -5.47 16.89
N VAL A 402 3.67 -5.08 16.85
CA VAL A 402 4.19 -4.10 15.86
C VAL A 402 3.74 -4.39 14.42
N PRO A 403 3.89 -5.60 13.85
CA PRO A 403 3.45 -5.86 12.47
C PRO A 403 1.92 -5.81 12.26
N LEU A 404 1.12 -5.89 13.33
CA LEU A 404 -0.35 -5.86 13.28
C LEU A 404 -0.92 -4.45 13.40
N LEU A 405 -0.16 -3.49 13.94
CA LEU A 405 -0.61 -2.10 14.11
C LEU A 405 -0.99 -1.39 12.81
N PRO A 406 -0.26 -1.55 11.68
CA PRO A 406 -0.67 -0.94 10.40
C PRO A 406 -2.08 -1.34 9.98
N TYR A 407 -2.44 -2.62 10.13
CA TYR A 407 -3.79 -3.12 9.87
C TYR A 407 -4.81 -2.46 10.80
N CYS A 408 -4.54 -2.44 12.11
CA CYS A 408 -5.42 -1.83 13.10
C CYS A 408 -5.66 -0.32 12.89
N CYS A 409 -4.70 0.40 12.30
CA CYS A 409 -4.79 1.83 12.02
C CYS A 409 -5.71 2.17 10.82
N GLN A 410 -6.08 1.20 9.99
CA GLN A 410 -6.95 1.44 8.82
C GLN A 410 -8.42 1.33 9.23
N SER A 411 -9.26 2.31 8.89
CA SER A 411 -10.67 2.30 9.28
C SER A 411 -11.44 1.08 8.74
N GLN A 412 -11.12 0.63 7.53
CA GLN A 412 -11.75 -0.55 6.90
C GLN A 412 -11.44 -1.86 7.63
N SER A 413 -10.27 -2.01 8.27
CA SER A 413 -9.91 -3.23 9.03
C SER A 413 -10.91 -3.60 10.13
N SER A 414 -11.62 -2.60 10.65
CA SER A 414 -12.65 -2.80 11.67
C SER A 414 -13.89 -3.52 11.15
N TYR A 415 -14.14 -3.44 9.84
CA TYR A 415 -15.33 -4.02 9.18
C TYR A 415 -15.01 -5.22 8.30
N THR A 416 -13.81 -5.25 7.70
CA THR A 416 -13.43 -6.20 6.65
C THR A 416 -12.08 -6.85 6.92
N ASP A 417 -11.87 -8.03 6.33
CA ASP A 417 -10.58 -8.72 6.36
C ASP A 417 -9.56 -8.12 5.38
N PHE A 418 -9.99 -7.13 4.58
CA PHE A 418 -9.17 -6.37 3.64
C PHE A 418 -9.19 -4.87 4.00
N SER A 419 -8.12 -4.14 3.69
CA SER A 419 -7.99 -2.72 4.06
C SER A 419 -8.13 -1.72 2.91
N ASN A 420 -8.10 -2.20 1.67
CA ASN A 420 -8.13 -1.41 0.46
C ASN A 420 -8.57 -2.27 -0.74
N TYR A 421 -8.63 -1.68 -1.94
CA TYR A 421 -9.02 -2.38 -3.18
C TYR A 421 -8.14 -3.60 -3.49
N ASN A 422 -6.81 -3.46 -3.43
CA ASN A 422 -5.89 -4.55 -3.76
C ASN A 422 -6.02 -5.71 -2.76
N ASP A 423 -6.20 -5.40 -1.48
CA ASP A 423 -6.47 -6.42 -0.45
C ASP A 423 -7.80 -7.13 -0.70
N ALA A 424 -8.83 -6.39 -1.12
CA ALA A 424 -10.15 -6.95 -1.42
C ALA A 424 -10.09 -7.92 -2.59
N VAL A 425 -9.43 -7.54 -3.68
CA VAL A 425 -9.29 -8.45 -4.81
C VAL A 425 -8.33 -9.59 -4.46
N SER A 426 -7.27 -9.35 -3.68
CA SER A 426 -6.41 -10.42 -3.18
C SER A 426 -7.20 -11.47 -2.41
N MET A 427 -8.08 -11.02 -1.49
CA MET A 427 -8.98 -11.88 -0.72
C MET A 427 -9.92 -12.69 -1.62
N ILE A 428 -10.55 -12.05 -2.61
CA ILE A 428 -11.41 -12.72 -3.59
C ILE A 428 -10.64 -13.83 -4.30
N THR A 429 -9.39 -13.60 -4.66
CA THR A 429 -8.59 -14.63 -5.30
C THR A 429 -8.23 -15.76 -4.35
N ILE A 430 -7.89 -15.49 -3.08
CA ILE A 430 -7.67 -16.57 -2.09
C ILE A 430 -8.93 -17.43 -1.98
N LEU A 431 -10.10 -16.79 -1.98
CA LEU A 431 -11.37 -17.49 -1.93
C LEU A 431 -11.63 -18.30 -3.22
N GLN A 432 -11.23 -17.81 -4.39
CA GLN A 432 -11.38 -18.53 -5.66
C GLN A 432 -10.47 -19.76 -5.79
N ASP A 433 -9.36 -19.83 -5.04
CA ASP A 433 -8.43 -20.95 -5.11
C ASP A 433 -9.02 -22.20 -4.41
N ASP A 434 -9.57 -23.11 -5.21
CA ASP A 434 -10.17 -24.36 -4.74
C ASP A 434 -9.15 -25.31 -4.07
N ASN A 435 -7.84 -25.07 -4.19
CA ASN A 435 -6.81 -25.88 -3.52
C ASN A 435 -6.59 -25.50 -2.05
N LEU A 436 -7.05 -24.31 -1.63
CA LEU A 436 -6.87 -23.83 -0.26
C LEU A 436 -8.06 -24.24 0.62
N THR A 437 -7.77 -24.87 1.76
CA THR A 437 -8.78 -25.15 2.78
C THR A 437 -9.25 -23.85 3.43
N VAL A 438 -10.45 -23.87 4.01
CA VAL A 438 -11.03 -22.72 4.75
C VAL A 438 -10.08 -22.23 5.85
N GLU A 439 -9.44 -23.15 6.57
CA GLU A 439 -8.47 -22.82 7.62
C GLU A 439 -7.22 -22.14 7.04
N GLN A 440 -6.68 -22.65 5.93
CA GLN A 440 -5.53 -22.03 5.27
C GLN A 440 -5.86 -20.62 4.74
N VAL A 441 -7.08 -20.40 4.24
CA VAL A 441 -7.54 -19.07 3.86
C VAL A 441 -7.61 -18.15 5.09
N ALA A 442 -8.19 -18.64 6.19
CA ALA A 442 -8.30 -17.90 7.45
C ALA A 442 -6.92 -17.48 7.98
N GLN A 443 -5.95 -18.40 8.04
CA GLN A 443 -4.60 -18.16 8.53
C GLN A 443 -3.81 -17.12 7.70
N GLN A 444 -4.17 -16.94 6.43
CA GLN A 444 -3.57 -15.93 5.55
C GLN A 444 -4.14 -14.52 5.78
N THR A 445 -5.18 -14.34 6.60
CA THR A 445 -5.77 -13.01 6.83
C THR A 445 -5.08 -12.26 7.97
N PRO A 446 -4.92 -10.92 7.87
CA PRO A 446 -4.41 -10.10 8.98
C PRO A 446 -5.28 -10.18 10.24
N PHE A 447 -6.59 -10.39 10.05
CA PHE A 447 -7.53 -10.49 11.15
C PHE A 447 -7.30 -11.75 12.00
N TYR A 448 -6.97 -12.88 11.37
CA TYR A 448 -6.61 -14.10 12.09
C TYR A 448 -5.38 -13.90 12.98
N GLN A 449 -4.33 -13.26 12.44
CA GLN A 449 -3.12 -12.96 13.20
C GLN A 449 -3.42 -12.03 14.39
N LEU A 450 -4.30 -11.05 14.19
CA LEU A 450 -4.77 -10.17 15.25
C LEU A 450 -5.57 -10.94 16.33
N MET A 451 -6.39 -11.91 15.95
CA MET A 451 -7.10 -12.77 16.92
C MET A 451 -6.13 -13.59 17.77
N GLN A 452 -5.12 -14.20 17.14
CA GLN A 452 -4.09 -14.96 17.86
C GLN A 452 -3.30 -14.07 18.82
N PHE A 453 -2.97 -12.86 18.40
CA PHE A 453 -2.34 -11.87 19.27
C PHE A 453 -3.24 -11.47 20.45
N CYS A 454 -4.54 -11.24 20.21
CA CYS A 454 -5.49 -10.94 21.28
C CYS A 454 -5.61 -12.10 22.28
N LYS A 455 -5.60 -13.36 21.80
CA LYS A 455 -5.55 -14.53 22.67
C LYS A 455 -4.31 -14.52 23.57
N ALA A 456 -3.14 -14.23 23.01
CA ALA A 456 -1.90 -14.15 23.77
C ALA A 456 -1.95 -13.04 24.84
N ILE A 457 -2.54 -11.88 24.53
CA ILE A 457 -2.77 -10.81 25.51
C ILE A 457 -3.70 -11.26 26.64
N ILE A 458 -4.82 -11.90 26.30
CA ILE A 458 -5.82 -12.35 27.28
C ILE A 458 -5.16 -13.33 28.26
N ASN A 459 -4.40 -14.29 27.74
CA ASN A 459 -3.68 -15.26 28.56
C ASN A 459 -2.56 -14.64 29.40
N TYR A 460 -2.01 -13.50 28.99
CA TYR A 460 -0.93 -12.83 29.70
C TYR A 460 -1.43 -11.94 30.85
N SER A 461 -2.69 -11.51 30.81
CA SER A 461 -3.22 -10.51 31.74
C SER A 461 -4.28 -11.11 32.66
N ASP A 462 -3.95 -11.24 33.95
CA ASP A 462 -4.90 -11.66 35.00
C ASP A 462 -6.15 -10.76 35.11
N ARG A 463 -6.08 -9.53 34.55
CA ARG A 463 -7.20 -8.58 34.51
C ARG A 463 -8.18 -8.81 33.37
N LEU A 464 -7.83 -9.65 32.39
CA LEU A 464 -8.67 -9.96 31.25
C LEU A 464 -9.33 -11.31 31.52
N ASP A 465 -10.62 -11.29 31.82
CA ASP A 465 -11.44 -12.48 32.00
C ASP A 465 -11.96 -13.00 30.65
N GLY A 466 -12.71 -14.11 30.69
CA GLY A 466 -13.39 -14.69 29.53
C GLY A 466 -14.30 -13.72 28.77
N TYR A 467 -14.71 -12.60 29.39
CA TYR A 467 -15.42 -11.51 28.69
C TYR A 467 -14.62 -10.95 27.52
N SER A 468 -13.29 -11.02 27.55
CA SER A 468 -12.42 -10.53 26.49
C SER A 468 -12.58 -11.33 25.18
N TYR A 469 -12.83 -12.64 25.26
CA TYR A 469 -13.15 -13.45 24.07
C TYR A 469 -14.52 -13.09 23.50
N SER A 470 -15.48 -12.70 24.35
CA SER A 470 -16.80 -12.21 23.90
C SER A 470 -16.67 -10.94 23.04
N ILE A 471 -15.67 -10.10 23.32
CA ILE A 471 -15.39 -8.90 22.52
C ILE A 471 -14.95 -9.29 21.12
N LEU A 472 -14.04 -10.26 20.98
CA LEU A 472 -13.58 -10.79 19.69
C LEU A 472 -14.73 -11.42 18.91
N LEU A 473 -15.52 -12.28 19.57
CA LEU A 473 -16.68 -12.91 18.95
C LEU A 473 -17.67 -11.86 18.42
N ASN A 474 -17.90 -10.82 19.21
CA ASN A 474 -18.79 -9.72 18.85
C ASN A 474 -18.22 -8.85 17.72
N VAL A 475 -16.89 -8.74 17.61
CA VAL A 475 -16.27 -8.15 16.42
C VAL A 475 -16.62 -9.02 15.21
N VAL A 476 -16.30 -10.32 15.22
CA VAL A 476 -16.54 -11.22 14.06
C VAL A 476 -17.99 -11.13 13.60
N VAL A 477 -18.94 -11.43 14.50
CA VAL A 477 -20.37 -11.52 14.16
C VAL A 477 -20.93 -10.17 13.71
N LYS A 478 -20.55 -9.05 14.32
CA LYS A 478 -21.13 -7.74 13.94
C LYS A 478 -20.45 -7.08 12.76
N THR A 479 -19.29 -7.52 12.32
CA THR A 479 -18.55 -6.80 11.27
C THR A 479 -18.46 -7.63 10.01
N ARG A 480 -18.19 -8.93 10.14
CA ARG A 480 -18.04 -9.83 9.00
C ARG A 480 -19.38 -10.37 8.48
N SER A 481 -20.46 -10.28 9.25
CA SER A 481 -21.80 -10.68 8.80
C SER A 481 -22.35 -9.81 7.67
N PHE A 482 -21.95 -8.55 7.62
CA PHE A 482 -22.42 -7.57 6.63
C PHE A 482 -21.73 -7.69 5.26
N ILE A 483 -20.67 -8.49 5.15
CA ILE A 483 -19.98 -8.71 3.88
C ILE A 483 -20.80 -9.72 3.07
N THR A 484 -21.25 -9.26 1.90
CA THR A 484 -22.13 -9.99 0.99
C THR A 484 -21.50 -10.00 -0.41
N LEU A 485 -20.74 -11.03 -0.73
CA LEU A 485 -20.26 -11.31 -2.09
C LEU A 485 -21.45 -11.77 -2.92
N SER A 486 -21.59 -11.27 -4.15
CA SER A 486 -22.72 -11.67 -5.01
C SER A 486 -22.48 -12.99 -5.76
N ASN A 487 -21.26 -13.55 -5.69
CA ASN A 487 -21.04 -14.96 -6.06
C ASN A 487 -21.42 -15.86 -4.88
N SER A 488 -22.40 -16.75 -5.05
CA SER A 488 -22.85 -17.65 -3.97
C SER A 488 -21.76 -18.61 -3.49
N LYS A 489 -20.93 -19.18 -4.38
CA LYS A 489 -19.82 -20.09 -4.01
C LYS A 489 -18.76 -19.34 -3.19
N LEU A 490 -18.37 -18.13 -3.61
CA LEU A 490 -17.40 -17.33 -2.85
C LEU A 490 -17.98 -16.84 -1.53
N GLN A 491 -19.25 -16.45 -1.51
CA GLN A 491 -19.95 -16.07 -0.28
C GLN A 491 -19.97 -17.25 0.69
N GLN A 492 -20.31 -18.45 0.23
CA GLN A 492 -20.32 -19.65 1.05
C GLN A 492 -18.93 -19.93 1.63
N LYS A 493 -17.87 -19.88 0.82
CA LYS A 493 -16.49 -20.11 1.31
C LYS A 493 -16.06 -19.03 2.31
N TYR A 494 -16.39 -17.76 2.06
CA TYR A 494 -16.12 -16.67 3.00
C TYR A 494 -16.88 -16.83 4.32
N ASP A 495 -18.13 -17.28 4.26
CA ASP A 495 -18.92 -17.58 5.44
C ASP A 495 -18.31 -18.74 6.25
N HIS A 496 -17.73 -19.74 5.59
CA HIS A 496 -16.97 -20.80 6.26
C HIS A 496 -15.68 -20.28 6.90
N VAL A 497 -14.97 -19.32 6.28
CA VAL A 497 -13.81 -18.65 6.89
C VAL A 497 -14.23 -17.91 8.17
N CYS A 498 -15.38 -17.24 8.15
CA CYS A 498 -15.92 -16.59 9.34
C CYS A 498 -16.37 -17.58 10.41
N ALA A 499 -16.95 -18.71 10.01
CA ALA A 499 -17.31 -19.82 10.90
C ALA A 499 -16.06 -20.37 11.61
N GLU A 500 -14.95 -20.48 10.89
CA GLU A 500 -13.66 -20.89 11.46
C GLU A 500 -13.16 -19.91 12.54
N TYR A 501 -13.30 -18.59 12.32
CA TYR A 501 -13.00 -17.60 13.36
C TYR A 501 -13.89 -17.79 14.61
N ILE A 502 -15.19 -18.01 14.41
CA ILE A 502 -16.15 -18.23 15.51
C ILE A 502 -15.75 -19.49 16.30
N ARG A 503 -15.53 -20.61 15.60
CA ARG A 503 -15.12 -21.89 16.20
C ARG A 503 -13.85 -21.74 17.04
N LEU A 504 -12.85 -21.05 16.52
CA LEU A 504 -11.60 -20.78 17.25
C LEU A 504 -11.85 -19.98 18.52
N ILE A 505 -12.63 -18.90 18.46
CA ILE A 505 -12.91 -18.07 19.64
C ILE A 505 -13.68 -18.86 20.69
N ILE A 506 -14.66 -19.69 20.29
CA ILE A 506 -15.40 -20.59 21.19
C ILE A 506 -14.44 -21.56 21.87
N SER A 507 -13.54 -22.19 21.10
CA SER A 507 -12.53 -23.11 21.64
C SER A 507 -11.55 -22.48 22.64
N TRP A 508 -11.46 -21.14 22.68
CA TRP A 508 -10.64 -20.41 23.65
C TRP A 508 -11.39 -20.09 24.96
N GLY A 509 -12.61 -20.61 25.15
CA GLY A 509 -13.40 -20.41 26.36
C GLY A 509 -14.41 -19.25 26.24
N ALA A 510 -14.93 -18.98 25.04
CA ALA A 510 -16.01 -18.01 24.85
C ALA A 510 -17.42 -18.64 24.96
N ASP A 511 -17.50 -19.95 25.19
CA ASP A 511 -18.71 -20.78 25.25
C ASP A 511 -19.77 -20.24 26.23
N GLY A 512 -19.40 -19.97 27.48
CA GLY A 512 -20.31 -19.39 28.48
C GLY A 512 -20.77 -17.97 28.13
N MET A 513 -20.01 -17.25 27.29
CA MET A 513 -20.34 -15.89 26.87
C MET A 513 -21.28 -15.84 25.66
N ILE A 514 -21.49 -16.96 24.96
CA ILE A 514 -22.39 -17.03 23.80
C ILE A 514 -23.83 -16.67 24.20
N TYR A 515 -24.25 -17.12 25.38
CA TYR A 515 -25.62 -16.96 25.89
C TYR A 515 -25.81 -15.71 26.75
N ARG A 516 -24.74 -14.96 27.04
CA ARG A 516 -24.84 -13.74 27.84
C ARG A 516 -25.47 -12.61 27.01
N ARG A 517 -26.52 -11.99 27.54
CA ARG A 517 -27.18 -10.85 26.89
C ARG A 517 -26.26 -9.62 26.87
N ASN A 518 -26.15 -8.97 25.72
CA ASN A 518 -25.45 -7.70 25.57
C ASN A 518 -26.31 -6.53 26.08
N ARG A 519 -25.81 -5.28 25.97
CA ARG A 519 -26.54 -4.07 26.39
C ARG A 519 -27.87 -3.83 25.67
N LEU A 520 -28.07 -4.43 24.51
CA LEU A 520 -29.32 -4.40 23.74
C LEU A 520 -30.24 -5.59 24.08
N GLY A 521 -29.91 -6.35 25.12
CA GLY A 521 -30.65 -7.55 25.50
C GLY A 521 -30.43 -8.75 24.60
N GLN A 522 -29.56 -8.68 23.58
CA GLN A 522 -29.36 -9.77 22.62
C GLN A 522 -28.18 -10.66 23.00
N THR A 523 -28.32 -11.97 22.89
CA THR A 523 -27.20 -12.91 23.06
C THR A 523 -26.36 -13.02 21.78
N MET A 524 -25.12 -13.52 21.89
CA MET A 524 -24.32 -13.80 20.70
C MET A 524 -24.93 -14.97 19.89
N HIS A 525 -25.54 -15.93 20.59
CA HIS A 525 -26.35 -16.98 19.97
C HIS A 525 -27.44 -16.38 19.08
N GLU A 526 -28.27 -15.48 19.62
CA GLU A 526 -29.35 -14.81 18.87
C GLU A 526 -28.82 -14.04 17.66
N LEU A 527 -27.68 -13.34 17.80
CA LEU A 527 -27.06 -12.61 16.69
C LEU A 527 -26.54 -13.56 15.59
N ILE A 528 -25.99 -14.71 15.95
CA ILE A 528 -25.56 -15.73 14.98
C ILE A 528 -26.78 -16.35 14.28
N MET A 529 -27.84 -16.68 15.02
CA MET A 529 -29.09 -17.19 14.46
C MET A 529 -29.74 -16.18 13.49
N GLN A 530 -29.73 -14.88 13.85
CA GLN A 530 -30.23 -13.80 12.99
C GLN A 530 -29.44 -13.63 11.69
N SER A 531 -28.18 -14.08 11.64
CA SER A 531 -27.39 -14.03 10.40
C SER A 531 -27.92 -14.98 9.32
N GLN A 532 -28.71 -16.00 9.69
CA GLN A 532 -29.22 -17.06 8.81
C GLN A 532 -28.12 -17.81 8.05
N LYS A 533 -26.88 -17.78 8.54
CA LYS A 533 -25.74 -18.51 7.97
C LYS A 533 -25.61 -19.86 8.64
N GLU A 534 -26.08 -20.91 7.97
CA GLU A 534 -26.09 -22.29 8.49
C GLU A 534 -24.70 -22.72 9.00
N CYS A 535 -23.64 -22.44 8.23
CA CYS A 535 -22.27 -22.77 8.65
C CYS A 535 -21.83 -22.06 9.94
N TRP A 536 -22.39 -20.90 10.29
CA TRP A 536 -22.11 -20.24 11.57
C TRP A 536 -22.90 -20.88 12.70
N ILE A 537 -24.16 -21.20 12.45
CA ILE A 537 -25.04 -21.88 13.41
C ILE A 537 -24.44 -23.23 13.80
N ASN A 538 -23.91 -23.98 12.83
CA ASN A 538 -23.28 -25.29 13.05
C ASN A 538 -21.97 -25.22 13.85
N THR A 539 -21.41 -24.03 14.11
CA THR A 539 -20.25 -23.88 15.01
C THR A 539 -20.64 -23.69 16.47
N LEU A 540 -21.93 -23.49 16.76
CA LEU A 540 -22.42 -23.35 18.12
C LEU A 540 -22.47 -24.73 18.80
N PRO A 541 -22.10 -24.82 20.08
CA PRO A 541 -22.19 -26.08 20.82
C PRO A 541 -23.65 -26.57 20.88
N SER A 542 -23.88 -27.83 20.51
CA SER A 542 -25.21 -28.44 20.37
C SER A 542 -25.92 -28.71 21.70
N ASP A 543 -25.16 -28.92 22.80
CA ASP A 543 -25.67 -29.77 23.88
C ASP A 543 -25.85 -29.12 25.27
N ASN A 544 -25.52 -27.84 25.48
CA ASN A 544 -25.63 -27.22 26.82
C ASN A 544 -26.65 -26.07 26.93
N LEU A 545 -27.63 -25.99 26.02
CA LEU A 545 -28.62 -24.92 26.06
C LEU A 545 -29.53 -25.00 27.29
N LEU A 546 -29.92 -26.20 27.73
CA LEU A 546 -30.78 -26.37 28.92
C LEU A 546 -30.00 -26.20 30.24
N ASP A 547 -28.82 -26.81 30.35
CA ASP A 547 -28.07 -26.81 31.62
C ASP A 547 -27.44 -25.44 31.92
N ASN A 548 -26.95 -24.71 30.90
CA ASN A 548 -26.42 -23.35 31.10
C ASN A 548 -27.52 -22.29 31.30
N LEU A 549 -28.75 -22.53 30.84
CA LEU A 549 -29.89 -21.64 31.12
C LEU A 549 -30.32 -21.72 32.59
N LEU A 550 -30.14 -22.88 33.23
CA LEU A 550 -30.45 -23.09 34.65
C LEU A 550 -29.44 -22.44 35.59
N ASP A 551 -28.18 -22.23 35.17
CA ASP A 551 -27.15 -21.53 35.96
C ASP A 551 -27.19 -19.99 35.81
N ILE A 552 -27.93 -19.47 34.83
CA ILE A 552 -28.06 -18.02 34.55
C ILE A 552 -29.37 -17.43 35.10
N ILE A 553 -30.40 -18.28 35.30
CA ILE A 553 -31.63 -17.94 36.04
C ILE A 553 -31.33 -18.03 37.54
#